data_AF-A0A842Y9Z3-F1
#
_entry.id   AF-A0A842Y9Z3-F1
#
_cell.length_a   1.000
_cell.length_b   1.000
_cell.length_c   1.000
_cell.angle_alpha   90.00
_cell.angle_beta   90.00
_cell.angle_gamma   90.00
#
_symmetry.space_group_name_H-M   'P 1'
#
loop_
_entity.id
_entity.type
_entity.pdbx_description
1 polymer ?
#
loop_
_entity_poly.entity_id
_entity_poly.type
_entity_poly.pdbx_seq_one_letter_code
_entity_poly.pdbx_strand_id
1 'polypeptide(L)'
;MHKYAIEIFYSEEDEGFIALVPELPGCSAFGKNEEEALEEIKIAMKLWLEIALKEGRKIPQPCGKEILKNLFENQSLTSAA
;
A
#
# COMPACT_ATOMS: atom_id res chain seq x y z
N MET A 1 -5.97 14.22 1.88
CA MET A 1 -5.75 12.78 2.12
C MET A 1 -5.57 12.12 0.76
N HIS A 2 -4.36 11.68 0.44
CA HIS A 2 -4.13 10.90 -0.78
C HIS A 2 -4.73 9.51 -0.59
N LYS A 3 -5.47 8.99 -1.58
CA LYS A 3 -6.25 7.75 -1.47
C LYS A 3 -5.49 6.54 -2.02
N TYR A 4 -4.25 6.34 -1.57
CA TYR A 4 -3.50 5.12 -1.91
C TYR A 4 -4.03 3.92 -1.15
N ALA A 5 -3.90 2.73 -1.72
CA ALA A 5 -4.19 1.51 -0.98
C ALA A 5 -3.06 1.23 0.01
N ILE A 6 -3.44 0.68 1.16
CA ILE A 6 -2.51 0.17 2.16
C ILE A 6 -2.85 -1.29 2.36
N GLU A 7 -1.88 -2.16 2.12
CA GLU A 7 -1.97 -3.57 2.48
C GLU A 7 -1.23 -3.76 3.80
N ILE A 8 -1.87 -4.46 4.75
CA ILE A 8 -1.29 -4.79 6.05
C ILE A 8 -1.40 -6.30 6.23
N PHE A 9 -0.28 -6.93 6.58
CA PHE A 9 -0.21 -8.38 6.81
C PHE A 9 0.82 -8.68 7.89
N TYR A 10 0.67 -9.82 8.56
CA TYR A 10 1.65 -10.31 9.53
C TYR A 10 2.83 -10.95 8.80
N SER A 11 4.05 -10.61 9.22
CA SER A 11 5.30 -11.21 8.78
C SER A 11 5.86 -12.08 9.92
N GLU A 12 6.04 -13.37 9.66
CA GLU A 12 6.70 -14.27 10.61
C GLU A 12 8.19 -13.95 10.76
N GLU A 13 8.84 -13.42 9.72
CA GLU A 13 10.26 -13.04 9.74
C GLU A 13 10.51 -11.81 10.62
N ASP A 14 9.61 -10.83 10.56
CA ASP A 14 9.70 -9.59 11.34
C ASP A 14 8.99 -9.70 12.71
N GLU A 15 8.33 -10.82 12.98
CA GLU A 15 7.49 -11.06 14.15
C GLU A 15 6.50 -9.91 14.43
N GLY A 16 5.90 -9.36 13.37
CA GLY A 16 5.00 -8.21 13.45
C GLY A 16 4.27 -7.91 12.14
N PHE A 17 3.58 -6.80 12.09
CA PHE A 17 2.79 -6.38 10.94
C PHE A 17 3.60 -5.49 10.00
N ILE A 18 3.56 -5.83 8.72
CA ILE A 18 4.12 -5.04 7.64
C ILE A 18 2.98 -4.34 6.91
N ALA A 19 3.10 -3.03 6.78
CA ALA A 19 2.22 -2.21 5.96
C ALA A 19 2.98 -1.77 4.71
N LEU A 20 2.35 -1.87 3.54
CA LEU A 20 2.92 -1.42 2.27
C LEU A 20 1.91 -0.65 1.43
N VAL A 21 2.44 0.20 0.54
CA VAL A 21 1.64 0.94 -0.45
C VAL A 21 2.06 0.48 -1.84
N PRO A 22 1.29 -0.42 -2.49
CA PRO A 22 1.69 -1.01 -3.76
C PRO A 22 1.97 0.03 -4.86
N GLU A 23 1.26 1.16 -4.84
CA GLU A 23 1.44 2.22 -5.83
C GLU A 23 2.68 3.08 -5.59
N LEU A 24 3.30 3.03 -4.41
CA LEU A 24 4.48 3.83 -4.04
C LEU A 24 5.67 2.89 -3.81
N PRO A 25 6.50 2.64 -4.83
CA PRO A 25 7.61 1.69 -4.74
C PRO A 25 8.52 1.98 -3.54
N GLY A 26 8.77 0.95 -2.73
CA GLY A 26 9.61 1.02 -1.53
C GLY A 26 8.97 1.73 -0.34
N CYS A 27 7.69 2.11 -0.41
CA CYS A 27 6.96 2.64 0.74
C CYS A 27 6.38 1.50 1.56
N SER A 28 7.07 1.17 2.65
CA SER A 28 6.67 0.17 3.64
C SER A 28 6.93 0.67 5.06
N ALA A 29 6.26 0.05 6.02
CA ALA A 29 6.43 0.31 7.44
C ALA A 29 6.15 -0.96 8.25
N PHE A 30 6.64 -0.97 9.49
CA PHE A 30 6.47 -2.07 10.45
C PHE A 30 5.71 -1.58 11.68
N GLY A 31 4.94 -2.46 12.32
CA GLY A 31 4.39 -2.26 13.65
C GLY A 31 4.13 -3.59 14.36
N LYS A 32 4.07 -3.59 15.69
CA LYS A 32 3.79 -4.80 16.47
C LYS A 32 2.32 -5.23 16.38
N ASN A 33 1.46 -4.32 15.95
CA ASN A 33 0.05 -4.55 15.65
C ASN A 33 -0.34 -3.78 14.38
N GLU A 34 -1.55 -4.03 13.89
CA GLU A 34 -2.08 -3.42 12.67
C GLU A 34 -2.16 -1.89 12.77
N GLU A 35 -2.55 -1.36 13.94
CA GLU A 35 -2.66 0.08 14.17
C GLU A 35 -1.32 0.78 14.10
N GLU A 36 -0.29 0.24 14.74
CA GLU A 36 1.08 0.76 14.70
C GLU A 36 1.63 0.75 13.28
N ALA A 37 1.46 -0.34 12.54
CA ALA A 37 1.88 -0.43 11.15
C ALA A 37 1.14 0.60 10.27
N LEU A 38 -0.15 0.82 10.54
CA LEU A 38 -0.96 1.83 9.86
C LEU A 38 -0.56 3.27 10.19
N GLU A 39 -0.13 3.55 11.42
CA GLU A 39 0.40 4.86 11.81
C GLU A 39 1.73 5.14 11.11
N GLU A 40 2.65 4.18 11.15
CA GLU A 40 3.98 4.31 10.57
C GLU A 40 3.93 4.43 9.04
N ILE A 41 3.08 3.66 8.35
CA ILE A 41 2.95 3.78 6.89
C ILE A 41 2.41 5.14 6.46
N LYS A 42 1.53 5.77 7.24
CA LYS A 42 1.05 7.14 6.94
C LYS A 42 2.19 8.16 7.01
N ILE A 43 3.12 7.99 7.94
CA ILE A 43 4.33 8.81 8.05
C ILE A 43 5.25 8.55 6.85
N ALA A 44 5.53 7.28 6.54
CA ALA A 44 6.36 6.89 5.41
C ALA A 44 5.80 7.41 4.07
N MET A 45 4.48 7.32 3.86
CA MET A 45 3.81 7.86 2.68
C MET A 45 4.00 9.37 2.54
N LYS A 46 3.84 10.11 3.64
CA LYS A 46 4.03 11.56 3.63
C LYS A 46 5.46 11.92 3.21
N LEU A 47 6.45 11.26 3.82
CA LEU A 47 7.87 11.47 3.49
C LEU A 47 8.19 11.08 2.04
N TRP A 48 7.65 9.96 1.56
CA TRP A 48 7.82 9.51 0.19
C TRP A 48 7.35 10.57 -0.81
N LEU A 49 6.14 11.11 -0.59
CA LEU A 49 5.54 12.13 -1.46
C LEU A 49 6.30 13.47 -1.40
N GLU A 50 6.75 13.87 -0.21
CA GLU A 50 7.56 15.09 -0.02
C GLU A 50 8.90 14.99 -0.77
N ILE A 51 9.61 13.87 -0.64
CA ILE A 51 10.86 13.61 -1.37
C ILE A 51 10.61 13.56 -2.87
N ALA A 52 9.57 12.84 -3.32
CA ALA A 52 9.23 12.74 -4.74
C ALA A 52 8.96 14.12 -5.35
N LEU A 53 8.24 14.99 -4.64
CA LEU A 53 7.99 16.36 -5.07
C LEU A 53 9.28 17.19 -5.11
N LYS A 54 10.10 17.11 -4.06
CA LYS A 54 11.37 17.86 -3.94
C LYS A 54 12.35 17.51 -5.06
N GLU A 55 12.39 16.24 -5.45
CA GLU A 55 13.29 15.74 -6.48
C GLU A 55 12.67 15.76 -7.89
N GLY A 56 11.43 16.22 -8.05
CA GLY A 56 10.73 16.22 -9.34
C GLY A 56 10.44 14.81 -9.88
N ARG A 57 10.37 13.81 -9.01
CA ARG A 57 9.97 12.45 -9.38
C ARG A 57 8.48 12.45 -9.75
N LYS A 58 8.11 11.61 -10.74
CA LYS A 58 6.71 11.38 -11.07
C LYS A 58 6.01 10.68 -9.90
N ILE A 59 4.96 11.31 -9.38
CA ILE A 59 4.11 10.72 -8.33
C ILE A 59 3.05 9.80 -9.01
N PRO A 60 3.06 8.49 -8.73
CA PRO A 60 2.04 7.57 -9.24
C PRO A 60 0.64 7.99 -8.80
N GLN A 61 -0.37 7.79 -9.66
CA GLN A 61 -1.76 8.05 -9.26
C GLN A 61 -2.29 6.88 -8.43
N PRO A 62 -3.10 7.14 -7.39
CA PRO A 62 -3.73 6.05 -6.64
C PRO A 62 -4.66 5.23 -7.53
N CYS A 63 -4.53 3.90 -7.50
CA CYS A 63 -5.31 3.00 -8.35
C CYS A 63 -5.79 1.72 -7.65
N GLY A 64 -5.50 1.56 -6.36
CA GLY A 64 -5.83 0.34 -5.61
C GLY A 64 -7.30 -0.08 -5.70
N LYS A 65 -8.25 0.88 -5.69
CA LYS A 65 -9.67 0.55 -5.89
C LYS A 65 -9.95 -0.12 -7.24
N GLU A 66 -9.34 0.37 -8.31
CA GLU A 66 -9.54 -0.19 -9.66
C GLU A 66 -8.84 -1.55 -9.79
N ILE A 67 -7.65 -1.70 -9.17
CA ILE A 67 -6.95 -2.99 -9.12
C ILE A 67 -7.82 -4.04 -8.42
N LEU A 68 -8.36 -3.72 -7.24
CA LEU A 68 -9.23 -4.64 -6.49
C LEU A 68 -10.49 -4.99 -7.27
N LYS A 69 -11.12 -4.00 -7.91
CA LYS A 69 -12.29 -4.22 -8.77
C LYS A 69 -11.98 -5.23 -9.88
N ASN A 70 -10.88 -5.04 -10.61
CA ASN A 70 -10.47 -5.94 -11.70
C ASN A 70 -10.17 -7.35 -11.20
N LEU A 71 -9.59 -7.51 -10.01
CA LEU A 71 -9.33 -8.83 -9.42
C LEU A 71 -10.63 -9.61 -9.16
N PHE A 72 -11.64 -8.97 -8.58
CA PHE A 72 -12.93 -9.60 -8.32
C PHE A 72 -13.73 -9.90 -9.59
N GLU A 73 -13.69 -8.99 -10.58
CA GLU A 73 -14.33 -9.21 -11.88
C GLU A 73 -13.71 -10.41 -12.63
N ASN A 74 -12.38 -10.54 -12.62
CA ASN A 74 -11.70 -11.67 -13.26
C ASN A 74 -11.95 -13.01 -12.54
N GLN A 75 -12.07 -13.03 -11.21
CA GLN A 75 -12.43 -14.25 -10.48
C GLN A 75 -13.83 -14.76 -10.82
N SER A 76 -14.78 -13.86 -11.10
CA SER A 76 -16.13 -14.24 -11.53
C SER A 76 -16.17 -14.87 -12.92
N LEU A 77 -15.18 -14.60 -13.77
CA LEU A 77 -15.02 -15.26 -15.08
C LEU A 77 -14.38 -16.64 -14.97
N THR A 78 -13.52 -16.88 -13.97
CA THR A 78 -12.83 -18.18 -13.78
C THR A 78 -13.68 -19.25 -13.08
N SER A 79 -14.73 -18.87 -12.35
CA SER A 79 -15.64 -19.82 -11.67
C SER A 79 -16.80 -20.31 -12.54
N ALA A 80 -16.94 -19.77 -13.76
CA ALA A 80 -17.98 -20.11 -14.72
C ALA A 80 -17.52 -21.07 -15.84
N ALA A 81 -16.31 -21.64 -15.73
CA ALA A 81 -15.73 -22.58 -16.69
C ALA A 81 -15.56 -23.98 -16.10
#